data_AF-A0A2G8JWP9-F1
#
_entry.id   AF-A0A2G8JWP9-F1
#
_cell.length_a   1.000
_cell.length_b   1.000
_cell.length_c   1.000
_cell.angle_alpha   90.00
_cell.angle_beta   90.00
_cell.angle_gamma   90.00
#
_symmetry.space_group_name_H-M   'P 1'
#
loop_
_entity.id
_entity.type
_entity.pdbx_description
1 polymer ?
#
loop_
_entity_poly.entity_id
_entity_poly.type
_entity_poly.pdbx_seq_one_letter_code
_entity_poly.pdbx_strand_id
1 'polypeptide(L)'
;MQQPFMTRRNPGIQETVLECYDFIEDTVVRDTYCVNSDPFPKSRSMCNEQPCPVEWKVLLYSECTHTCGSGRQYPIKVLCIQVFDASTDGMSNHPDSECEDLPRPESVSCANFDCDPHWVMNVWSPCTEVCGSGTKSRMVSCKQTLGNGEEVDRESRKCSGYPPLEIDSCNEIDCPPSWLTGLFSECSVTCGHGQRFRPVKCTQILGNGETIILDSSECTGESAPQAVESCSLDVCFAPAILSNSSIFEQQETVGRIYLTVGQRATMFTKTTLIVSCPTQGMEKPHVQWLKGSAVIPQNRTMRVREISGVLSSLLNYQWMIQGLYLSGWTSFRKFLFDSW
;
A
#
# COMPACT_ATOMS: atom_id res chain seq x y z
N MET A 1 -21.60 -17.32 -50.39
CA MET A 1 -23.05 -17.07 -50.26
C MET A 1 -23.24 -15.58 -50.08
N GLN A 2 -23.56 -14.86 -51.16
CA GLN A 2 -23.94 -13.45 -51.11
C GLN A 2 -25.44 -13.39 -51.39
N GLN A 3 -26.18 -12.80 -50.47
CA GLN A 3 -27.60 -12.49 -50.66
C GLN A 3 -27.75 -11.57 -51.89
N PRO A 4 -28.80 -11.74 -52.70
CA PRO A 4 -29.03 -10.83 -53.81
C PRO A 4 -29.45 -9.48 -53.22
N PHE A 5 -28.64 -8.45 -53.46
CA PHE A 5 -29.08 -7.07 -53.30
C PHE A 5 -30.28 -6.87 -54.24
N MET A 6 -31.48 -6.69 -53.67
CA MET A 6 -32.62 -6.16 -54.40
C MET A 6 -32.30 -4.71 -54.77
N THR A 7 -31.79 -4.49 -55.98
CA THR A 7 -31.75 -3.16 -56.58
C THR A 7 -33.19 -2.69 -56.76
N ARG A 8 -33.59 -1.68 -55.98
CA ARG A 8 -34.88 -0.97 -56.14
C ARG A 8 -35.05 -0.61 -57.61
N ARG A 9 -36.05 -1.20 -58.28
CA ARG A 9 -36.53 -0.71 -59.56
C ARG A 9 -37.72 0.17 -59.26
N ASN A 10 -37.45 1.46 -59.03
CA ASN A 10 -38.53 2.43 -58.86
C ASN A 10 -39.40 2.46 -60.14
N PRO A 11 -40.69 2.79 -60.03
CA PRO A 11 -41.51 3.15 -61.17
C PRO A 11 -40.79 4.21 -61.99
N GLY A 12 -40.67 3.96 -63.29
CA GLY A 12 -39.84 4.77 -64.16
C GLY A 12 -40.50 4.93 -65.53
N ILE A 13 -40.00 5.90 -66.29
CA ILE A 13 -40.40 6.09 -67.67
C ILE A 13 -39.26 5.59 -68.54
N GLN A 14 -39.51 4.53 -69.29
CA GLN A 14 -38.60 4.08 -70.33
C GLN A 14 -38.97 4.80 -71.63
N GLU A 15 -38.10 5.71 -72.06
CA GLU A 15 -38.20 6.38 -73.35
C GLU A 15 -37.28 5.67 -74.35
N THR A 16 -37.86 5.26 -75.47
CA THR A 16 -37.07 4.68 -76.56
C THR A 16 -36.47 5.85 -77.36
N VAL A 17 -35.15 5.99 -77.31
CA VAL A 17 -34.41 6.99 -78.11
C VAL A 17 -33.77 6.26 -79.28
N LEU A 18 -34.18 6.61 -80.49
CA LEU A 18 -33.58 6.13 -81.74
C LEU A 18 -32.76 7.26 -82.31
N GLU A 19 -31.51 6.96 -82.66
CA GLU A 19 -30.59 7.90 -83.28
C GLU A 19 -30.22 7.37 -84.67
N CYS A 20 -30.25 8.26 -85.67
CA CYS A 20 -29.89 7.89 -87.04
C CYS A 20 -28.38 7.60 -87.10
N TYR A 21 -27.98 6.44 -87.61
CA TYR A 21 -26.59 5.97 -87.57
C TYR A 21 -26.03 5.73 -88.96
N ASP A 22 -24.84 6.24 -89.23
CA ASP A 22 -24.08 5.95 -90.44
C ASP A 22 -23.23 4.70 -90.22
N PHE A 23 -23.57 3.61 -90.91
CA PHE A 23 -22.85 2.33 -90.80
C PHE A 23 -21.47 2.32 -91.47
N ILE A 24 -21.19 3.29 -92.35
CA ILE A 24 -19.90 3.37 -93.05
C ILE A 24 -18.91 4.15 -92.19
N GLU A 25 -19.37 5.25 -91.59
CA GLU A 25 -18.54 6.14 -90.77
C GLU A 25 -18.64 5.84 -89.26
N ASP A 26 -19.47 4.87 -88.86
CA ASP A 26 -19.69 4.44 -87.46
C ASP A 26 -20.06 5.60 -86.52
N THR A 27 -20.92 6.51 -86.99
CA THR A 27 -21.28 7.73 -86.26
C THR A 27 -22.77 8.02 -86.28
N VAL A 28 -23.25 8.65 -85.21
CA VAL A 28 -24.61 9.17 -85.12
C VAL A 28 -24.74 10.43 -85.99
N VAL A 29 -25.67 10.40 -86.94
CA VAL A 29 -25.99 11.48 -87.86
C VAL A 29 -27.38 12.05 -87.58
N ARG A 30 -27.70 13.20 -88.18
CA ARG A 30 -29.01 13.84 -87.97
C ARG A 30 -30.14 13.04 -88.63
N ASP A 31 -31.30 13.04 -88.00
CA ASP A 31 -32.51 12.33 -88.46
C ASP A 31 -32.91 12.62 -89.91
N THR A 32 -32.56 13.80 -90.45
CA THR A 32 -32.83 14.19 -91.84
C THR A 32 -32.16 13.31 -92.89
N TYR A 33 -31.12 12.56 -92.52
CA TYR A 33 -30.39 11.64 -93.41
C TYR A 33 -31.02 10.24 -93.45
N CYS A 34 -31.93 9.91 -92.52
CA CYS A 34 -32.68 8.65 -92.53
C CYS A 34 -33.95 8.81 -93.41
N VAL A 35 -33.87 8.48 -94.70
CA VAL A 35 -34.98 8.59 -95.66
C VAL A 35 -35.64 7.22 -95.89
N ASN A 36 -36.98 7.15 -95.77
CA ASN A 36 -37.85 5.96 -95.82
C ASN A 36 -38.06 5.16 -94.53
N SER A 37 -37.98 5.81 -93.38
CA SER A 37 -38.65 5.29 -92.19
C SER A 37 -39.90 6.13 -91.94
N ASP A 38 -41.08 5.51 -91.86
CA ASP A 38 -42.22 6.13 -91.21
C ASP A 38 -41.75 6.72 -89.86
N PRO A 39 -42.31 7.84 -89.37
CA PRO A 39 -41.93 8.35 -88.06
C PRO A 39 -42.16 7.24 -87.03
N PHE A 40 -41.06 6.62 -86.58
CA PHE A 40 -41.14 5.53 -85.62
C PHE A 40 -41.81 6.08 -84.36
N PRO A 41 -42.84 5.40 -83.83
CA PRO A 41 -43.53 5.89 -82.66
C PRO A 41 -42.51 6.00 -81.52
N LYS A 42 -42.33 7.21 -80.99
CA LYS A 42 -41.63 7.42 -79.72
C LYS A 42 -42.40 6.65 -78.65
N SER A 43 -41.98 5.42 -78.39
CA SER A 43 -42.58 4.61 -77.36
C SER A 43 -42.07 5.11 -76.02
N ARG A 44 -42.95 5.84 -75.33
CA ARG A 44 -42.83 6.17 -73.91
C ARG A 44 -43.64 5.13 -73.17
N SER A 45 -42.96 4.17 -72.55
CA SER A 45 -43.61 3.11 -71.77
C SER A 45 -43.29 3.29 -70.31
N MET A 46 -44.30 3.07 -69.46
CA MET A 46 -44.09 2.98 -68.02
C MET A 46 -43.38 1.65 -67.77
N CYS A 47 -42.26 1.67 -67.06
CA CYS A 47 -41.56 0.46 -66.68
C CYS A 47 -41.72 0.24 -65.17
N ASN A 48 -41.76 -1.03 -64.78
CA ASN A 48 -42.09 -1.45 -63.41
C ASN A 48 -43.50 -1.00 -62.97
N GLU A 49 -44.52 -1.22 -63.82
CA GLU A 49 -45.93 -0.92 -63.54
C GLU A 49 -46.53 -1.74 -62.38
N GLN A 50 -45.81 -2.76 -61.90
CA GLN A 50 -46.23 -3.51 -60.73
C GLN A 50 -45.95 -2.71 -59.46
N PRO A 51 -46.91 -2.62 -58.53
CA PRO A 51 -46.70 -1.94 -57.26
C PRO A 51 -45.56 -2.62 -56.50
N CYS A 52 -44.73 -1.81 -55.84
CA CYS A 52 -43.63 -2.33 -55.03
C CYS A 52 -44.19 -3.24 -53.93
N PRO A 53 -43.41 -4.22 -53.43
CA PRO A 53 -43.80 -4.99 -52.26
C PRO A 53 -44.08 -4.07 -51.05
N VAL A 54 -44.91 -4.54 -50.12
CA VAL A 54 -45.18 -3.80 -48.89
C VAL A 54 -43.91 -3.65 -48.06
N GLU A 55 -43.76 -2.52 -47.35
CA GLU A 55 -42.64 -2.25 -46.46
C GLU A 55 -43.08 -1.50 -45.20
N TRP A 56 -42.27 -1.59 -44.14
CA TRP A 56 -42.47 -0.81 -42.93
C TRP A 56 -41.92 0.61 -43.12
N LYS A 57 -42.78 1.62 -42.93
CA LYS A 57 -42.40 3.02 -42.84
C LYS A 57 -42.47 3.51 -41.39
N VAL A 58 -41.37 4.03 -40.88
CA VAL A 58 -41.34 4.67 -39.55
C VAL A 58 -41.99 6.04 -39.66
N LEU A 59 -43.02 6.28 -38.85
CA LEU A 59 -43.67 7.59 -38.72
C LEU A 59 -43.07 8.43 -37.60
N LEU A 60 -42.72 7.78 -36.49
CA LEU A 60 -42.24 8.47 -35.31
C LEU A 60 -41.16 7.63 -34.64
N TYR A 61 -40.03 8.26 -34.40
CA TYR A 61 -38.98 7.75 -33.54
C TYR A 61 -39.18 8.23 -32.10
N SER A 62 -38.63 7.49 -31.16
CA SER A 62 -38.49 7.92 -29.76
C SER A 62 -37.56 9.12 -29.66
N GLU A 63 -37.55 9.73 -28.47
CA GLU A 63 -36.42 10.57 -28.10
C GLU A 63 -35.12 9.74 -28.10
N CYS A 64 -34.00 10.42 -28.33
CA CYS A 64 -32.69 9.77 -28.33
C CYS A 64 -32.36 9.35 -26.90
N THR A 65 -31.87 8.11 -26.70
CA THR A 65 -31.55 7.59 -25.37
C THR A 65 -30.50 8.42 -24.62
N HIS A 66 -29.61 9.07 -25.36
CA HIS A 66 -28.57 9.94 -24.84
C HIS A 66 -28.57 11.26 -25.60
N THR A 67 -28.19 12.34 -24.92
CA THR A 67 -28.00 13.64 -25.58
C THR A 67 -26.64 13.76 -26.24
N CYS A 68 -25.68 12.88 -25.95
CA CYS A 68 -24.32 12.84 -26.51
C CYS A 68 -23.73 11.41 -26.40
N GLY A 69 -22.53 11.19 -26.94
CA GLY A 69 -21.76 9.95 -26.82
C GLY A 69 -22.16 8.91 -27.85
N SER A 70 -23.27 8.21 -27.64
CA SER A 70 -23.87 7.36 -28.67
C SER A 70 -25.29 6.97 -28.23
N GLY A 71 -26.27 7.67 -28.78
CA GLY A 71 -27.67 7.42 -28.50
C GLY A 71 -28.31 6.51 -29.55
N ARG A 72 -29.45 5.92 -29.20
CA ARG A 72 -30.32 5.24 -30.16
C ARG A 72 -31.72 5.81 -30.10
N GLN A 73 -32.37 5.85 -31.26
CA GLN A 73 -33.79 6.17 -31.39
C GLN A 73 -34.53 4.93 -31.88
N TYR A 74 -35.61 4.58 -31.19
CA TYR A 74 -36.42 3.42 -31.49
C TYR A 74 -37.67 3.84 -32.25
N PRO A 75 -38.10 3.09 -33.28
CA PRO A 75 -39.34 3.38 -33.98
C PRO A 75 -40.54 3.12 -33.05
N ILE A 76 -41.23 4.19 -32.64
CA ILE A 76 -42.42 4.10 -31.78
C ILE A 76 -43.67 3.80 -32.61
N LYS A 77 -43.78 4.44 -33.78
CA LYS A 77 -44.92 4.28 -34.67
C LYS A 77 -44.43 3.91 -36.06
N VAL A 78 -44.91 2.78 -36.56
CA VAL A 78 -44.67 2.30 -37.91
C VAL A 78 -45.99 2.13 -38.66
N LEU A 79 -45.94 2.18 -39.98
CA LEU A 79 -47.05 1.84 -40.87
C LEU A 79 -46.57 0.84 -41.92
N CYS A 80 -47.40 -0.15 -42.21
CA CYS A 80 -47.24 -0.97 -43.40
C CYS A 80 -47.73 -0.17 -44.62
N ILE A 81 -46.88 -0.02 -45.63
CA ILE A 81 -47.16 0.80 -46.81
C ILE A 81 -46.82 0.06 -48.09
N GLN A 82 -47.47 0.44 -49.19
CA GLN A 82 -47.11 0.00 -50.54
C GLN A 82 -46.88 1.23 -51.42
N VAL A 83 -45.77 1.23 -52.17
CA VAL A 83 -45.40 2.31 -53.10
C VAL A 83 -45.84 1.94 -54.52
N PHE A 84 -46.59 2.85 -55.15
CA PHE A 84 -47.16 2.68 -56.50
C PHE A 84 -46.48 3.58 -57.53
N ASP A 85 -45.92 4.71 -57.10
CA ASP A 85 -45.19 5.68 -57.93
C ASP A 85 -44.08 6.34 -57.10
N ALA A 86 -43.01 6.82 -57.74
CA ALA A 86 -41.91 7.54 -57.08
C ALA A 86 -42.29 8.96 -56.61
N SER A 87 -43.53 9.39 -56.87
CA SER A 87 -44.10 10.66 -56.42
C SER A 87 -44.60 10.57 -54.96
N THR A 88 -44.62 11.70 -54.24
CA THR A 88 -45.01 11.76 -52.81
C THR A 88 -46.46 11.35 -52.54
N ASP A 89 -47.32 11.34 -53.56
CA ASP A 89 -48.73 10.90 -53.48
C ASP A 89 -48.92 9.41 -53.85
N GLY A 90 -47.86 8.71 -54.26
CA GLY A 90 -47.90 7.32 -54.73
C GLY A 90 -47.77 6.28 -53.62
N MET A 91 -48.34 6.49 -52.44
CA MET A 91 -48.21 5.59 -51.29
C MET A 91 -49.56 5.25 -50.67
N SER A 92 -49.84 3.97 -50.44
CA SER A 92 -51.06 3.52 -49.74
C SER A 92 -50.73 2.81 -48.42
N ASN A 93 -51.63 2.95 -47.44
CA ASN A 93 -51.49 2.32 -46.12
C ASN A 93 -52.17 0.95 -46.14
N HIS A 94 -51.48 -0.06 -45.63
CA HIS A 94 -51.97 -1.42 -45.50
C HIS A 94 -52.12 -1.82 -44.02
N PRO A 95 -52.94 -2.83 -43.72
CA PRO A 95 -52.97 -3.43 -42.39
C PRO A 95 -51.59 -3.97 -41.98
N ASP A 96 -51.24 -3.82 -40.71
CA ASP A 96 -49.96 -4.29 -40.15
C ASP A 96 -49.69 -5.78 -40.40
N SER A 97 -50.73 -6.61 -40.54
CA SER A 97 -50.62 -8.04 -40.85
C SER A 97 -49.93 -8.33 -42.18
N GLU A 98 -50.02 -7.43 -43.16
CA GLU A 98 -49.37 -7.62 -44.47
C GLU A 98 -47.86 -7.42 -44.41
N CYS A 99 -47.35 -6.73 -43.39
CA CYS A 99 -45.93 -6.54 -43.13
C CYS A 99 -45.42 -7.36 -41.92
N GLU A 100 -46.24 -8.25 -41.35
CA GLU A 100 -45.89 -8.97 -40.11
C GLU A 100 -44.67 -9.90 -40.27
N ASP A 101 -44.53 -10.51 -41.44
CA ASP A 101 -43.39 -11.36 -41.81
C ASP A 101 -42.14 -10.57 -42.22
N LEU A 102 -42.24 -9.23 -42.34
CA LEU A 102 -41.12 -8.37 -42.69
C LEU A 102 -40.35 -7.93 -41.44
N PRO A 103 -39.02 -7.77 -41.52
CA PRO A 103 -38.23 -7.27 -40.41
C PRO A 103 -38.73 -5.88 -40.01
N ARG A 104 -39.10 -5.74 -38.74
CA ARG A 104 -39.42 -4.42 -38.17
C ARG A 104 -38.22 -3.49 -38.31
N PRO A 105 -38.43 -2.19 -38.55
CA PRO A 105 -37.33 -1.23 -38.63
C PRO A 105 -36.48 -1.27 -37.37
N GLU A 106 -35.16 -1.30 -37.56
CA GLU A 106 -34.22 -1.30 -36.45
C GLU A 106 -34.11 0.10 -35.82
N SER A 107 -33.50 0.14 -34.64
CA SER A 107 -33.13 1.41 -34.02
C SER A 107 -32.02 2.10 -34.79
N VAL A 108 -32.10 3.42 -34.91
CA VAL A 108 -31.10 4.25 -35.60
C VAL A 108 -30.19 4.96 -34.60
N SER A 109 -28.93 5.17 -34.96
CA SER A 109 -27.98 5.93 -34.14
C SER A 109 -28.32 7.42 -34.15
N CYS A 110 -28.20 8.06 -33.00
CA CYS A 110 -28.37 9.50 -32.80
C CYS A 110 -27.32 10.01 -31.79
N ALA A 111 -27.17 11.33 -31.67
CA ALA A 111 -26.25 11.95 -30.70
C ALA A 111 -24.78 11.48 -30.81
N ASN A 112 -24.27 11.34 -32.03
CA ASN A 112 -22.92 10.85 -32.34
C ASN A 112 -21.82 11.92 -32.15
N PHE A 113 -21.92 12.74 -31.11
CA PHE A 113 -20.94 13.77 -30.77
C PHE A 113 -20.47 13.60 -29.33
N ASP A 114 -19.26 14.05 -29.04
CA ASP A 114 -18.62 13.87 -27.74
C ASP A 114 -19.44 14.53 -26.61
N CYS A 115 -19.57 13.83 -25.49
CA CYS A 115 -20.09 14.39 -24.26
C CYS A 115 -19.08 15.35 -23.62
N ASP A 116 -19.55 16.22 -22.74
CA ASP A 116 -18.67 17.00 -21.88
C ASP A 116 -17.95 16.08 -20.86
N PRO A 117 -16.67 16.34 -20.54
CA PRO A 117 -15.96 15.58 -19.53
C PRO A 117 -16.63 15.74 -18.15
N HIS A 118 -16.80 14.62 -17.45
CA HIS A 118 -17.44 14.59 -16.14
C HIS A 118 -16.69 13.69 -15.16
N TRP A 119 -16.91 13.95 -13.87
CA TRP A 119 -16.32 13.17 -12.79
C TRP A 119 -17.03 11.83 -12.63
N VAL A 120 -16.26 10.76 -12.75
CA VAL A 120 -16.71 9.39 -12.52
C VAL A 120 -16.08 8.89 -11.23
N MET A 121 -16.94 8.39 -10.33
CA MET A 121 -16.58 7.90 -9.02
C MET A 121 -16.90 6.41 -8.96
N ASN A 122 -16.00 5.61 -8.40
CA ASN A 122 -16.34 4.24 -8.05
C ASN A 122 -17.05 4.18 -6.68
N VAL A 123 -17.38 2.96 -6.27
CA VAL A 123 -17.92 2.70 -4.93
C VAL A 123 -16.86 2.96 -3.86
N TRP A 124 -17.31 3.40 -2.69
CA TRP A 124 -16.44 3.52 -1.51
C TRP A 124 -15.85 2.17 -1.12
N SER A 125 -14.60 2.18 -0.66
CA SER A 125 -14.00 1.06 0.04
C SER A 125 -14.75 0.79 1.36
N PRO A 126 -14.60 -0.41 1.93
CA PRO A 126 -14.89 -0.62 3.34
C PRO A 126 -14.14 0.41 4.21
N CYS A 127 -14.71 0.74 5.37
CA CYS A 127 -14.06 1.61 6.34
C CYS A 127 -12.82 0.93 6.92
N THR A 128 -11.73 1.67 7.15
CA THR A 128 -10.49 1.13 7.73
C THR A 128 -10.68 0.61 9.15
N GLU A 129 -11.52 1.30 9.93
CA GLU A 129 -11.80 0.96 11.31
C GLU A 129 -13.28 0.66 11.48
N VAL A 130 -13.62 -0.27 12.37
CA VAL A 130 -15.02 -0.57 12.71
C VAL A 130 -15.58 0.39 13.76
N CYS A 131 -14.72 1.08 14.50
CA CYS A 131 -15.02 2.07 15.52
C CYS A 131 -13.83 3.03 15.67
N GLY A 132 -14.01 4.14 16.38
CA GLY A 132 -12.94 5.05 16.78
C GLY A 132 -12.60 6.14 15.76
N SER A 133 -13.31 6.29 14.64
CA SER A 133 -12.95 7.13 13.48
C SER A 133 -12.02 6.44 12.49
N GLY A 134 -12.63 5.81 11.47
CA GLY A 134 -11.94 5.27 10.31
C GLY A 134 -12.07 6.18 9.09
N THR A 135 -11.43 5.76 8.00
CA THR A 135 -11.55 6.41 6.69
C THR A 135 -11.99 5.40 5.65
N LYS A 136 -12.72 5.87 4.64
CA LYS A 136 -13.05 5.11 3.43
C LYS A 136 -12.52 5.89 2.24
N SER A 137 -12.08 5.18 1.21
CA SER A 137 -11.52 5.78 0.00
C SER A 137 -12.26 5.32 -1.24
N ARG A 138 -12.24 6.14 -2.29
CA ARG A 138 -12.79 5.83 -3.60
C ARG A 138 -11.93 6.47 -4.68
N MET A 139 -11.94 5.88 -5.86
CA MET A 139 -11.29 6.42 -7.04
C MET A 139 -12.19 7.46 -7.71
N VAL A 140 -11.61 8.61 -8.03
CA VAL A 140 -12.26 9.70 -8.76
C VAL A 140 -11.45 9.94 -10.02
N SER A 141 -12.10 9.85 -11.18
CA SER A 141 -11.46 10.01 -12.48
C SER A 141 -12.28 10.95 -13.35
N CYS A 142 -11.60 11.78 -14.15
CA CYS A 142 -12.27 12.60 -15.14
C CYS A 142 -12.41 11.78 -16.43
N LYS A 143 -13.63 11.52 -16.87
CA LYS A 143 -13.89 10.72 -18.07
C LYS A 143 -14.72 11.49 -19.08
N GLN A 144 -14.58 11.12 -20.34
CA GLN A 144 -15.36 11.66 -21.44
C GLN A 144 -15.86 10.52 -22.32
N THR A 145 -17.16 10.52 -22.61
CA THR A 145 -17.77 9.61 -23.59
C THR A 145 -17.69 10.25 -24.98
N LEU A 146 -16.99 9.61 -25.91
CA LEU A 146 -16.82 10.07 -27.29
C LEU A 146 -18.06 9.76 -28.14
N GLY A 147 -18.20 10.41 -29.30
CA GLY A 147 -19.31 10.25 -30.25
C GLY A 147 -19.51 8.84 -30.85
N ASN A 148 -18.58 7.93 -30.58
CA ASN A 148 -18.67 6.49 -30.91
C ASN A 148 -19.08 5.62 -29.71
N GLY A 149 -19.35 6.22 -28.55
CA GLY A 149 -19.67 5.54 -27.30
C GLY A 149 -18.46 5.09 -26.46
N GLU A 150 -17.24 5.32 -26.91
CA GLU A 150 -16.03 4.96 -26.16
C GLU A 150 -15.82 5.91 -24.97
N GLU A 151 -15.53 5.36 -23.79
CA GLU A 151 -15.13 6.15 -22.63
C GLU A 151 -13.61 6.28 -22.57
N VAL A 152 -13.12 7.52 -22.49
CA VAL A 152 -11.70 7.82 -22.36
C VAL A 152 -11.40 8.62 -21.10
N ASP A 153 -10.28 8.31 -20.47
CA ASP A 153 -9.77 9.10 -19.34
C ASP A 153 -9.24 10.44 -19.84
N ARG A 154 -9.57 11.50 -19.10
CA ARG A 154 -9.14 12.88 -19.34
C ARG A 154 -8.41 13.41 -18.12
N GLU A 155 -7.63 14.47 -18.35
CA GLU A 155 -6.99 15.19 -17.26
C GLU A 155 -8.04 15.89 -16.39
N SER A 156 -7.82 15.91 -15.07
CA SER A 156 -8.70 16.54 -14.07
C SER A 156 -9.16 17.95 -14.42
N ARG A 157 -8.32 18.77 -15.08
CA ARG A 157 -8.64 20.14 -15.50
C ARG A 157 -9.70 20.26 -16.60
N LYS A 158 -10.04 19.15 -17.27
CA LYS A 158 -11.04 19.11 -18.35
C LYS A 158 -12.46 18.91 -17.81
N CYS A 159 -12.60 18.33 -16.62
CA CYS A 159 -13.88 18.20 -15.96
C CYS A 159 -14.29 19.51 -15.31
N SER A 160 -15.58 19.82 -15.38
CA SER A 160 -16.15 21.01 -14.75
C SER A 160 -16.32 20.81 -13.25
N GLY A 161 -16.07 21.87 -12.47
CA GLY A 161 -16.19 21.84 -11.01
C GLY A 161 -15.01 21.17 -10.30
N TYR A 162 -15.07 21.16 -8.97
CA TYR A 162 -14.03 20.54 -8.16
C TYR A 162 -14.16 19.00 -8.18
N PRO A 163 -13.04 18.27 -8.11
CA PRO A 163 -13.07 16.82 -7.96
C PRO A 163 -13.85 16.45 -6.69
N PRO A 164 -14.76 15.47 -6.78
CA PRO A 164 -15.35 14.84 -5.60
C PRO A 164 -14.29 14.32 -4.62
N LEU A 165 -14.66 14.19 -3.34
CA LEU A 165 -13.75 13.65 -2.33
C LEU A 165 -13.36 12.20 -2.65
N GLU A 166 -12.06 11.92 -2.61
CA GLU A 166 -11.49 10.58 -2.71
C GLU A 166 -11.41 9.86 -1.37
N ILE A 167 -11.40 10.61 -0.26
CA ILE A 167 -11.31 10.09 1.11
C ILE A 167 -12.38 10.78 1.94
N ASP A 168 -13.09 10.01 2.75
CA ASP A 168 -14.16 10.48 3.63
C ASP A 168 -14.11 9.74 4.97
N SER A 169 -14.60 10.37 6.05
CA SER A 169 -14.61 9.74 7.38
C SER A 169 -15.76 8.73 7.51
N CYS A 170 -15.57 7.74 8.37
CA CYS A 170 -16.58 6.72 8.67
C CYS A 170 -16.38 6.14 10.07
N ASN A 171 -17.44 5.53 10.62
CA ASN A 171 -17.41 4.85 11.90
C ASN A 171 -16.87 5.72 13.06
N GLU A 172 -17.38 6.95 13.14
CA GLU A 172 -17.16 7.90 14.25
C GLU A 172 -17.99 7.51 15.48
N ILE A 173 -17.75 6.30 15.97
CA ILE A 173 -18.41 5.72 17.15
C ILE A 173 -17.36 5.25 18.13
N ASP A 174 -17.61 5.35 19.43
CA ASP A 174 -16.65 4.91 20.44
C ASP A 174 -16.44 3.38 20.34
N CYS A 175 -15.17 2.97 20.40
CA CYS A 175 -14.81 1.57 20.51
C CYS A 175 -15.16 1.02 21.90
N PRO A 176 -15.37 -0.29 22.05
CA PRO A 176 -15.42 -0.93 23.36
C PRO A 176 -14.09 -0.73 24.12
N PRO A 177 -14.12 -0.51 25.45
CA PRO A 177 -12.91 -0.47 26.27
C PRO A 177 -12.10 -1.77 26.16
N SER A 178 -10.77 -1.64 26.07
CA SER A 178 -9.86 -2.78 25.97
C SER A 178 -8.54 -2.55 26.70
N TRP A 179 -7.85 -3.65 27.02
CA TRP A 179 -6.57 -3.62 27.72
C TRP A 179 -5.43 -3.27 26.78
N LEU A 180 -4.75 -2.16 27.06
CA LEU A 180 -3.52 -1.77 26.38
C LEU A 180 -2.29 -2.15 27.22
N THR A 181 -1.41 -2.96 26.65
CA THR A 181 -0.15 -3.38 27.29
C THR A 181 1.07 -2.78 26.59
N GLY A 182 2.01 -2.26 27.37
CA GLY A 182 3.31 -1.85 26.85
C GLY A 182 4.35 -2.99 26.83
N LEU A 183 5.58 -2.63 26.47
CA LEU A 183 6.73 -3.52 26.56
C LEU A 183 7.10 -3.79 28.02
N PHE A 184 7.68 -4.97 28.25
CA PHE A 184 8.31 -5.27 29.53
C PHE A 184 9.59 -4.45 29.72
N SER A 185 9.84 -4.06 30.97
CA SER A 185 11.11 -3.53 31.42
C SER A 185 12.23 -4.56 31.28
N GLU A 186 13.46 -4.12 31.48
CA GLU A 186 14.55 -5.04 31.80
C GLU A 186 14.22 -5.83 33.08
N CYS A 187 14.90 -6.96 33.25
CA CYS A 187 14.78 -7.78 34.44
C CYS A 187 15.25 -6.98 35.68
N SER A 188 14.57 -7.13 36.81
CA SER A 188 14.93 -6.46 38.07
C SER A 188 16.31 -6.83 38.61
N VAL A 189 16.92 -7.86 38.05
CA VAL A 189 18.26 -8.37 38.38
C VAL A 189 19.10 -8.46 37.12
N THR A 190 20.42 -8.44 37.29
CA THR A 190 21.39 -8.68 36.20
C THR A 190 21.88 -10.13 36.14
N CYS A 191 21.53 -10.95 37.14
CA CYS A 191 21.80 -12.38 37.21
C CYS A 191 20.73 -13.09 38.05
N GLY A 192 20.55 -14.39 37.87
CA GLY A 192 19.63 -15.21 38.65
C GLY A 192 18.16 -14.94 38.31
N HIS A 193 17.27 -15.13 39.29
CA HIS A 193 15.82 -14.96 39.12
C HIS A 193 15.38 -13.57 39.53
N GLY A 194 14.56 -12.94 38.69
CA GLY A 194 13.95 -11.65 38.97
C GLY A 194 12.58 -11.52 38.34
N GLN A 195 12.11 -10.29 38.26
CA GLN A 195 10.83 -9.94 37.66
C GLN A 195 11.03 -8.78 36.67
N ARG A 196 10.22 -8.77 35.62
CA ARG A 196 10.08 -7.65 34.70
C ARG A 196 8.64 -7.16 34.71
N PHE A 197 8.47 -5.85 34.50
CA PHE A 197 7.20 -5.16 34.66
C PHE A 197 6.78 -4.54 33.33
N ARG A 198 5.49 -4.57 33.01
CA ARG A 198 4.93 -3.83 31.88
C ARG A 198 3.75 -2.98 32.33
N PRO A 199 3.49 -1.82 31.70
CA PRO A 199 2.29 -1.08 31.95
C PRO A 199 1.08 -1.83 31.38
N VAL A 200 0.01 -1.90 32.15
CA VAL A 200 -1.30 -2.44 31.76
C VAL A 200 -2.34 -1.39 32.12
N LYS A 201 -3.06 -0.88 31.11
CA LYS A 201 -4.06 0.17 31.29
C LYS A 201 -5.34 -0.21 30.54
N CYS A 202 -6.49 0.12 31.12
CA CYS A 202 -7.75 0.06 30.39
C CYS A 202 -7.88 1.35 29.55
N THR A 203 -8.14 1.21 28.26
CA THR A 203 -8.24 2.35 27.34
C THR A 203 -9.45 2.21 26.43
N GLN A 204 -9.98 3.34 25.96
CA GLN A 204 -11.05 3.39 24.99
C GLN A 204 -10.70 4.39 23.88
N ILE A 205 -10.92 3.99 22.62
CA ILE A 205 -10.79 4.88 21.47
C ILE A 205 -12.18 5.50 21.23
N LEU A 206 -12.26 6.82 21.30
CA LEU A 206 -13.49 7.59 21.07
C LEU A 206 -13.77 7.75 19.58
N GLY A 207 -15.01 8.08 19.22
CA GLY A 207 -15.44 8.27 17.83
C GLY A 207 -14.73 9.39 17.07
N ASN A 208 -13.93 10.22 17.75
CA ASN A 208 -13.07 11.24 17.18
C ASN A 208 -11.60 10.80 17.01
N GLY A 209 -11.26 9.54 17.30
CA GLY A 209 -9.89 9.01 17.27
C GLY A 209 -9.08 9.19 18.54
N GLU A 210 -9.60 9.89 19.54
CA GLU A 210 -8.88 10.13 20.80
C GLU A 210 -8.87 8.87 21.66
N THR A 211 -7.71 8.52 22.22
CA THR A 211 -7.59 7.41 23.17
C THR A 211 -7.61 7.95 24.60
N ILE A 212 -8.60 7.53 25.39
CA ILE A 212 -8.72 7.88 26.80
C ILE A 212 -8.32 6.69 27.69
N ILE A 213 -7.80 6.99 28.88
CA ILE A 213 -7.49 5.98 29.91
C ILE A 213 -8.69 5.92 30.87
N LEU A 214 -9.20 4.72 31.08
CA LEU A 214 -10.32 4.43 31.96
C LEU A 214 -9.87 3.69 33.21
N ASP A 215 -10.79 3.52 34.15
CA ASP A 215 -10.57 2.60 35.28
C ASP A 215 -10.48 1.15 34.77
N SER A 216 -9.71 0.34 35.49
CA SER A 216 -9.62 -1.10 35.30
C SER A 216 -10.98 -1.82 35.26
N SER A 217 -12.01 -1.31 35.97
CA SER A 217 -13.34 -1.91 36.01
C SER A 217 -14.10 -1.83 34.69
N GLU A 218 -13.75 -0.90 33.79
CA GLU A 218 -14.47 -0.71 32.53
C GLU A 218 -14.14 -1.79 31.48
N CYS A 219 -12.95 -2.39 31.59
CA CYS A 219 -12.51 -3.48 30.73
C CYS A 219 -13.04 -4.84 31.22
N THR A 220 -14.37 -5.01 31.22
CA THR A 220 -15.07 -6.19 31.77
C THR A 220 -15.08 -7.42 30.85
N GLY A 221 -14.85 -7.24 29.55
CA GLY A 221 -14.96 -8.30 28.53
C GLY A 221 -13.80 -9.30 28.53
N GLU A 222 -12.63 -8.93 29.07
CA GLU A 222 -11.42 -9.75 29.07
C GLU A 222 -10.67 -9.64 30.40
N SER A 223 -10.04 -10.73 30.84
CA SER A 223 -9.20 -10.72 32.04
C SER A 223 -7.97 -9.83 31.84
N ALA A 224 -7.68 -8.99 32.84
CA ALA A 224 -6.51 -8.11 32.81
C ALA A 224 -5.20 -8.88 32.51
N PRO A 225 -4.42 -8.46 31.51
CA PRO A 225 -3.12 -9.06 31.22
C PRO A 225 -2.17 -8.95 32.42
N GLN A 226 -1.25 -9.92 32.57
CA GLN A 226 -0.28 -9.88 33.66
C GLN A 226 0.67 -8.69 33.54
N ALA A 227 0.75 -7.84 34.57
CA ALA A 227 1.67 -6.70 34.62
C ALA A 227 3.10 -7.09 35.02
N VAL A 228 3.27 -8.28 35.60
CA VAL A 228 4.56 -8.79 36.11
C VAL A 228 4.83 -10.15 35.50
N GLU A 229 6.07 -10.37 35.06
CA GLU A 229 6.53 -11.65 34.53
C GLU A 229 7.87 -12.02 35.16
N SER A 230 8.06 -13.31 35.44
CA SER A 230 9.34 -13.84 35.93
C SER A 230 10.39 -13.88 34.83
N CYS A 231 11.60 -13.44 35.15
CA CYS A 231 12.78 -13.55 34.27
C CYS A 231 13.88 -14.36 34.97
N SER A 232 14.62 -15.14 34.18
CA SER A 232 15.75 -15.94 34.67
C SER A 232 16.96 -15.65 33.80
N LEU A 233 18.00 -15.12 34.41
CA LEU A 233 19.30 -14.80 33.81
C LEU A 233 20.35 -15.82 34.28
N ASP A 234 21.60 -15.64 33.84
CA ASP A 234 22.72 -16.49 34.24
C ASP A 234 22.91 -16.55 35.76
N VAL A 235 23.46 -17.67 36.24
CA VAL A 235 23.64 -17.94 37.67
C VAL A 235 24.55 -16.89 38.31
N CYS A 236 24.12 -16.31 39.44
CA CYS A 236 24.93 -15.36 40.19
C CYS A 236 26.20 -16.02 40.75
N PHE A 237 27.37 -15.54 40.32
CA PHE A 237 28.67 -15.97 40.86
C PHE A 237 29.12 -15.03 41.97
N ALA A 238 29.53 -15.61 43.11
CA ALA A 238 30.11 -14.86 44.21
C ALA A 238 31.42 -14.16 43.79
N PRO A 239 31.70 -12.97 44.31
CA PRO A 239 32.94 -12.27 44.00
C PRO A 239 34.16 -13.08 44.47
N ALA A 240 35.13 -13.26 43.58
CA ALA A 240 36.36 -14.00 43.82
C ALA A 240 37.59 -13.16 43.42
N ILE A 241 38.63 -13.23 44.25
CA ILE A 241 39.95 -12.70 43.91
C ILE A 241 40.67 -13.73 43.05
N LEU A 242 41.13 -13.32 41.88
CA LEU A 242 41.96 -14.16 41.01
C LEU A 242 43.41 -14.03 41.46
N SER A 243 43.96 -15.09 42.06
CA SER A 243 45.37 -15.13 42.48
C SER A 243 46.24 -15.89 41.48
N ASN A 244 47.51 -15.48 41.32
CA ASN A 244 48.49 -16.17 40.49
C ASN A 244 49.67 -16.64 41.34
N SER A 245 50.04 -17.92 41.29
CA SER A 245 51.07 -18.53 42.15
C SER A 245 52.48 -18.58 41.54
N SER A 246 52.78 -17.80 40.50
CA SER A 246 54.09 -17.82 39.85
C SER A 246 55.20 -17.14 40.69
N ILE A 247 56.45 -17.49 40.38
CA ILE A 247 57.65 -16.88 40.97
C ILE A 247 58.24 -15.89 39.98
N PHE A 248 58.55 -14.67 40.44
CA PHE A 248 59.20 -13.62 39.66
C PHE A 248 60.57 -13.30 40.27
N GLU A 249 61.63 -13.42 39.48
CA GLU A 249 62.98 -13.08 39.91
C GLU A 249 63.51 -11.91 39.09
N GLN A 250 63.84 -10.82 39.76
CA GLN A 250 64.38 -9.64 39.09
C GLN A 250 65.82 -9.89 38.64
N GLN A 251 66.04 -9.88 37.32
CA GLN A 251 67.38 -10.06 36.74
C GLN A 251 68.13 -8.74 36.51
N GLU A 252 67.40 -7.63 36.31
CA GLU A 252 67.98 -6.31 36.00
C GLU A 252 67.37 -5.20 36.86
N THR A 253 68.07 -4.07 37.01
CA THR A 253 67.58 -2.92 37.78
C THR A 253 66.50 -2.15 37.01
N VAL A 254 65.23 -2.48 37.27
CA VAL A 254 64.06 -1.85 36.66
C VAL A 254 63.37 -0.93 37.68
N GLY A 255 62.90 0.24 37.25
CA GLY A 255 62.27 1.22 38.14
C GLY A 255 60.88 0.86 38.67
N ARG A 256 60.09 0.03 37.96
CA ARG A 256 58.75 -0.42 38.35
C ARG A 256 58.47 -1.85 37.88
N ILE A 257 57.91 -2.67 38.76
CA ILE A 257 57.55 -4.08 38.47
C ILE A 257 56.07 -4.29 38.81
N TYR A 258 55.34 -4.98 37.93
CA TYR A 258 53.93 -5.29 38.10
C TYR A 258 53.76 -6.75 38.51
N LEU A 259 53.00 -7.00 39.57
CA LEU A 259 52.69 -8.34 40.07
C LEU A 259 51.19 -8.48 40.29
N THR A 260 50.69 -9.70 40.31
CA THR A 260 49.32 -10.06 40.68
C THR A 260 49.32 -10.66 42.09
N VAL A 261 48.24 -10.45 42.85
CA VAL A 261 48.05 -11.06 44.18
C VAL A 261 48.32 -12.58 44.10
N GLY A 262 49.09 -13.10 45.06
CA GLY A 262 49.50 -14.50 45.13
C GLY A 262 50.91 -14.79 44.61
N GLN A 263 51.50 -13.90 43.79
CA GLN A 263 52.82 -14.13 43.22
C GLN A 263 53.92 -13.97 44.27
N ARG A 264 54.99 -14.76 44.14
CA ARG A 264 56.21 -14.62 44.95
C ARG A 264 57.27 -13.89 44.14
N ALA A 265 57.89 -12.85 44.69
CA ALA A 265 58.91 -12.10 43.98
C ALA A 265 60.20 -11.90 44.78
N THR A 266 61.35 -12.08 44.13
CA THR A 266 62.68 -11.70 44.63
C THR A 266 63.16 -10.48 43.84
N MET A 267 63.60 -9.44 44.55
CA MET A 267 63.86 -8.13 43.95
C MET A 267 65.01 -7.40 44.62
N PHE A 268 65.63 -6.50 43.86
CA PHE A 268 66.64 -5.57 44.36
C PHE A 268 65.99 -4.46 45.20
N THR A 269 66.77 -3.91 46.14
CA THR A 269 66.37 -2.74 46.91
C THR A 269 66.15 -1.51 46.02
N LYS A 270 65.30 -0.56 46.44
CA LYS A 270 64.87 0.62 45.65
C LYS A 270 63.97 0.30 44.46
N THR A 271 63.40 -0.90 44.41
CA THR A 271 62.40 -1.29 43.40
C THR A 271 61.01 -0.84 43.80
N THR A 272 60.24 -0.31 42.85
CA THR A 272 58.81 -0.01 43.03
C THR A 272 57.97 -1.18 42.56
N LEU A 273 57.10 -1.69 43.42
CA LEU A 273 56.10 -2.70 43.07
C LEU A 273 54.73 -2.07 42.82
N ILE A 274 54.02 -2.57 41.82
CA ILE A 274 52.59 -2.32 41.63
C ILE A 274 51.89 -3.67 41.61
N VAL A 275 51.09 -3.95 42.63
CA VAL A 275 50.35 -5.21 42.74
C VAL A 275 48.93 -4.98 42.24
N SER A 276 48.49 -5.80 41.28
CA SER A 276 47.11 -5.89 40.81
C SER A 276 46.35 -6.96 41.57
N CYS A 277 45.10 -6.65 41.92
CA CYS A 277 44.12 -7.59 42.41
C CYS A 277 43.02 -7.69 41.35
N PRO A 278 43.17 -8.61 40.38
CA PRO A 278 42.12 -8.91 39.43
C PRO A 278 41.01 -9.66 40.16
N THR A 279 39.78 -9.31 39.82
CA THR A 279 38.61 -9.85 40.48
C THR A 279 37.58 -10.30 39.47
N GLN A 280 36.85 -11.35 39.79
CA GLN A 280 35.76 -11.89 38.98
C GLN A 280 34.49 -11.92 39.81
N GLY A 281 33.35 -11.65 39.19
CA GLY A 281 32.04 -11.61 39.85
C GLY A 281 31.10 -10.70 39.07
N MET A 282 29.80 -10.97 39.14
CA MET A 282 28.79 -10.15 38.45
C MET A 282 28.46 -8.86 39.20
N GLU A 283 28.66 -8.85 40.52
CA GLU A 283 28.84 -7.61 41.26
C GLU A 283 30.32 -7.21 41.18
N LYS A 284 30.63 -5.99 40.70
CA LYS A 284 32.00 -5.46 40.67
C LYS A 284 32.55 -5.42 42.10
N PRO A 285 33.52 -6.29 42.46
CA PRO A 285 33.90 -6.43 43.86
C PRO A 285 34.83 -5.31 44.30
N HIS A 286 34.59 -4.82 45.52
CA HIS A 286 35.45 -3.83 46.14
C HIS A 286 36.68 -4.50 46.74
N VAL A 287 37.85 -4.03 46.34
CA VAL A 287 39.13 -4.55 46.85
C VAL A 287 39.67 -3.62 47.92
N GLN A 288 39.66 -4.09 49.16
CA GLN A 288 40.32 -3.44 50.29
C GLN A 288 41.70 -4.06 50.53
N TRP A 289 42.73 -3.22 50.54
CA TRP A 289 44.11 -3.65 50.79
C TRP A 289 44.48 -3.49 52.26
N LEU A 290 45.09 -4.53 52.85
CA LEU A 290 45.50 -4.59 54.26
C LEU A 290 47.01 -4.83 54.37
N LYS A 291 47.64 -4.33 55.43
CA LYS A 291 49.01 -4.72 55.86
C LYS A 291 48.92 -5.26 57.29
N GLY A 292 49.10 -6.56 57.46
CA GLY A 292 48.68 -7.22 58.71
C GLY A 292 47.18 -7.04 58.90
N SER A 293 46.76 -6.46 60.01
CA SER A 293 45.36 -6.14 60.32
C SER A 293 44.94 -4.70 59.99
N ALA A 294 45.86 -3.84 59.54
CA ALA A 294 45.58 -2.41 59.30
C ALA A 294 45.16 -2.14 57.84
N VAL A 295 44.05 -1.40 57.66
CA VAL A 295 43.57 -0.95 56.34
C VAL A 295 44.53 0.07 55.76
N ILE A 296 44.89 -0.14 54.50
CA ILE A 296 45.76 0.78 53.79
C ILE A 296 44.91 1.77 52.98
N PRO A 297 45.04 3.11 53.19
CA PRO A 297 44.27 4.11 52.46
C PRO A 297 44.50 4.05 50.95
N GLN A 298 43.44 4.21 50.15
CA GLN A 298 43.44 3.99 48.68
C GLN A 298 44.48 4.81 47.91
N ASN A 299 44.86 6.01 48.37
CA ASN A 299 45.78 6.91 47.65
C ASN A 299 47.21 6.96 48.21
N ARG A 300 47.58 6.03 49.10
CA ARG A 300 48.90 6.06 49.77
C ARG A 300 49.84 5.01 49.19
N THR A 301 51.01 5.46 48.73
CA THR A 301 52.12 4.57 48.39
C THR A 301 52.71 4.01 49.68
N MET A 302 52.93 2.69 49.72
CA MET A 302 53.37 2.01 50.92
C MET A 302 54.87 1.76 50.92
N ARG A 303 55.58 2.26 51.93
CA ARG A 303 56.99 1.90 52.14
C ARG A 303 57.08 0.58 52.91
N VAL A 304 57.80 -0.38 52.34
CA VAL A 304 58.06 -1.68 52.95
C VAL A 304 59.54 -1.72 53.29
N ARG A 305 59.84 -1.93 54.58
CA ARG A 305 61.20 -2.14 55.09
C ARG A 305 61.37 -3.63 55.33
N GLU A 306 62.56 -4.13 55.02
CA GLU A 306 63.11 -5.49 55.22
C GLU A 306 62.24 -6.46 56.06
N ILE A 307 61.84 -7.58 55.45
CA ILE A 307 61.18 -8.70 56.15
C ILE A 307 61.87 -9.98 55.69
N SER A 308 62.70 -10.55 56.56
CA SER A 308 63.05 -11.96 56.50
C SER A 308 61.83 -12.79 56.89
N GLY A 309 61.35 -13.60 55.94
CA GLY A 309 60.41 -14.68 56.25
C GLY A 309 58.94 -14.29 56.28
N VAL A 310 58.19 -14.95 55.39
CA VAL A 310 56.76 -15.24 55.52
C VAL A 310 55.84 -14.01 55.38
N LEU A 311 55.41 -13.78 54.13
CA LEU A 311 54.06 -13.27 53.82
C LEU A 311 53.05 -14.27 54.42
N SER A 312 52.87 -14.21 55.73
CA SER A 312 51.88 -14.99 56.45
C SER A 312 50.53 -14.45 56.03
N SER A 313 49.77 -15.33 55.37
CA SER A 313 48.33 -15.29 55.30
C SER A 313 47.71 -13.95 54.83
N LEU A 314 47.77 -13.71 53.52
CA LEU A 314 46.57 -13.23 52.80
C LEU A 314 45.61 -14.39 52.47
N LEU A 315 45.84 -15.55 53.08
CA LEU A 315 44.97 -16.72 53.13
C LEU A 315 44.14 -16.60 54.41
N ASN A 316 42.82 -16.54 54.26
CA ASN A 316 41.80 -16.56 55.31
C ASN A 316 41.60 -15.27 56.12
N TYR A 317 40.78 -14.38 55.58
CA TYR A 317 39.80 -13.67 56.41
C TYR A 317 38.40 -13.99 55.90
N GLN A 318 37.72 -14.85 56.66
CA GLN A 318 36.28 -15.02 56.58
C GLN A 318 35.60 -13.67 56.84
N TRP A 319 34.84 -13.25 55.84
CA TRP A 319 33.56 -12.53 55.90
C TRP A 319 33.24 -11.75 57.18
N MET A 320 33.35 -10.43 57.13
CA MET A 320 32.43 -9.53 57.83
C MET A 320 32.02 -8.41 56.87
N ILE A 321 30.78 -8.50 56.41
CA ILE A 321 30.13 -7.60 55.47
C ILE A 321 29.55 -6.43 56.26
N GLN A 322 30.06 -5.22 56.07
CA GLN A 322 29.30 -3.98 56.32
C GLN A 322 29.66 -2.89 55.30
N GLY A 323 28.77 -2.71 54.31
CA GLY A 323 28.34 -1.41 53.80
C GLY A 323 29.22 -0.60 52.85
N LEU A 324 28.66 -0.34 51.65
CA LEU A 324 28.81 0.84 50.76
C LEU A 324 29.91 0.86 49.67
N TYR A 325 29.46 0.44 48.47
CA TYR A 325 29.65 0.88 47.07
C TYR A 325 30.84 1.76 46.59
N LEU A 326 31.57 1.27 45.56
CA LEU A 326 31.86 1.90 44.24
C LEU A 326 32.95 1.10 43.45
N SER A 327 33.03 1.34 42.14
CA SER A 327 33.33 0.39 41.03
C SER A 327 34.81 0.14 40.62
N GLY A 328 35.10 -1.09 40.15
CA GLY A 328 36.30 -1.45 39.35
C GLY A 328 36.47 -2.98 39.19
N TRP A 329 36.90 -3.48 38.01
CA TRP A 329 37.16 -4.92 37.77
C TRP A 329 38.57 -5.37 38.23
N THR A 330 39.47 -4.43 38.43
CA THR A 330 40.85 -4.68 38.87
C THR A 330 41.30 -3.49 39.69
N SER A 331 41.85 -3.75 40.88
CA SER A 331 42.40 -2.73 41.77
C SER A 331 43.94 -2.83 41.77
N PHE A 332 44.63 -1.69 41.79
CA PHE A 332 46.08 -1.62 41.79
C PHE A 332 46.60 -0.95 43.06
N ARG A 333 47.73 -1.42 43.59
CA ARG A 333 48.41 -0.79 44.73
C ARG A 333 49.92 -0.69 44.54
N LYS A 334 50.47 0.50 44.81
CA LYS A 334 51.91 0.79 44.71
C LYS A 334 52.64 0.63 46.05
N PHE A 335 53.75 -0.08 46.04
CA PHE A 335 54.67 -0.29 47.16
C PHE A 335 56.09 0.16 46.77
N LEU A 336 56.83 0.73 47.72
CA LEU A 336 58.21 1.18 47.60
C LEU A 336 59.08 0.41 48.59
N PHE A 337 60.16 -0.19 48.12
CA PHE A 337 61.11 -0.91 48.96
C PHE A 337 62.37 -0.08 49.12
N ASP A 338 62.65 0.37 50.34
CA ASP A 338 63.82 1.19 50.63
C ASP A 338 64.96 0.27 51.14
N SER A 339 66.20 0.52 50.70
CA SER A 339 67.39 0.06 51.42
C SER A 339 67.65 1.01 52.58
N TRP A 340 68.27 0.52 53.65
CA TRP A 340 68.89 1.40 54.63
C TRP A 340 69.84 2.41 53.96
#